data_AF-A0A1Q9SDV3-F1
#
_entry.id   AF-A0A1Q9SDV3-F1
#
_cell.length_a   1.000
_cell.length_b   1.000
_cell.length_c   1.000
_cell.angle_alpha   90.00
_cell.angle_beta   90.00
_cell.angle_gamma   90.00
#
_symmetry.space_group_name_H-M   'P 1'
#
loop_
_entity.id
_entity.type
_entity.pdbx_description
1 polymer ?
#
loop_
_entity_poly.entity_id
_entity_poly.type
_entity_poly.pdbx_seq_one_letter_code
_entity_poly.pdbx_strand_id
1 'polypeptide(L)'
;MQRATDRIVALPSAGDAQQYALDVLMQLLPLDPHRRAELEVNIALVAEAPALPELVTIRNHAYQQLGEGCTRLVELLTGRPRDEHILHQARRLHALIDGLALHLLMQFPSEDSVWAIEILREELARIASETSA
;
A
#
# COMPACT_ATOMS: atom_id res chain seq x y z
N MET A 1 -1.70 9.46 7.80
CA MET A 1 -1.21 9.69 6.42
C MET A 1 0.07 10.52 6.35
N GLN A 2 0.13 11.76 6.87
CA GLN A 2 1.31 12.63 6.72
C GLN A 2 2.65 11.96 7.06
N ARG A 3 2.71 11.26 8.20
CA ARG A 3 3.94 10.57 8.64
C ARG A 3 4.38 9.43 7.71
N ALA A 4 3.45 8.67 7.14
CA ALA A 4 3.77 7.63 6.16
C ALA A 4 4.27 8.25 4.85
N THR A 5 3.64 9.34 4.41
CA THR A 5 4.08 10.10 3.24
C THR A 5 5.50 10.64 3.40
N ASP A 6 5.84 11.22 4.57
CA ASP A 6 7.18 11.74 4.83
C ASP A 6 8.25 10.63 4.76
N ARG A 7 7.94 9.44 5.29
CA ARG A 7 8.83 8.26 5.20
C ARG A 7 9.00 7.78 3.76
N ILE A 8 7.92 7.73 2.97
CA ILE A 8 7.95 7.33 1.56
C ILE A 8 8.81 8.28 0.74
N VAL A 9 8.66 9.60 0.95
CA VAL A 9 9.45 10.62 0.23
C VAL A 9 10.95 10.53 0.53
N ALA A 10 11.32 10.03 1.70
CA ALA A 10 12.71 9.85 2.10
C ALA A 10 13.38 8.59 1.53
N LEU A 11 12.63 7.70 0.85
CA LEU A 11 13.19 6.46 0.31
C LEU A 11 14.08 6.74 -0.93
N PRO A 12 15.28 6.15 -1.02
CA PRO A 12 16.12 6.27 -2.20
C PRO A 12 15.48 5.56 -3.40
N SER A 13 15.32 6.24 -4.53
CA SER A 13 14.70 5.67 -5.74
C SER A 13 15.70 5.09 -6.76
N ALA A 14 16.99 4.98 -6.41
CA ALA A 14 18.03 4.59 -7.36
C ALA A 14 18.29 3.07 -7.34
N GLY A 15 18.18 2.43 -8.51
CA GLY A 15 18.74 1.10 -8.78
C GLY A 15 17.73 0.02 -9.17
N ASP A 16 16.69 -0.20 -8.35
CA ASP A 16 15.71 -1.29 -8.54
C ASP A 16 14.28 -0.81 -8.24
N ALA A 17 13.44 -0.77 -9.29
CA ALA A 17 12.04 -0.37 -9.21
C ALA A 17 11.20 -1.30 -8.34
N GLN A 18 11.50 -2.61 -8.33
CA GLN A 18 10.79 -3.59 -7.51
C GLN A 18 11.13 -3.40 -6.04
N GLN A 19 12.42 -3.24 -5.71
CA GLN A 19 12.83 -2.99 -4.33
C GLN A 19 12.29 -1.64 -3.81
N TYR A 20 12.32 -0.59 -4.64
CA TYR A 20 11.72 0.70 -4.27
C TYR A 20 10.21 0.57 -4.01
N ALA A 21 9.47 -0.11 -4.90
CA ALA A 21 8.04 -0.34 -4.71
C ALA A 21 7.75 -1.13 -3.42
N LEU A 22 8.56 -2.15 -3.13
CA LEU A 22 8.45 -2.90 -1.89
C LEU A 22 8.68 -2.01 -0.66
N ASP A 23 9.73 -1.20 -0.66
CA ASP A 23 10.06 -0.31 0.45
C ASP A 23 8.93 0.69 0.72
N VAL A 24 8.32 1.24 -0.35
CA VAL A 24 7.14 2.11 -0.26
C VAL A 24 5.96 1.37 0.37
N LEU A 25 5.63 0.18 -0.12
CA LEU A 25 4.47 -0.59 0.36
C LEU A 25 4.66 -1.05 1.82
N MET A 26 5.88 -1.40 2.23
CA MET A 26 6.19 -1.73 3.61
C MET A 26 5.95 -0.57 4.58
N GLN A 27 5.97 0.69 4.13
CA GLN A 27 5.63 1.84 4.98
C GLN A 27 4.13 1.91 5.33
N LEU A 28 3.29 1.19 4.59
CA LEU A 28 1.83 1.16 4.74
C LEU A 28 1.34 -0.03 5.56
N LEU A 29 2.20 -1.04 5.75
CA LEU A 29 1.90 -2.23 6.53
C LEU A 29 2.25 -2.03 8.02
N PRO A 30 1.51 -2.65 8.96
CA PRO A 30 1.72 -2.52 10.40
C PRO A 30 2.90 -3.38 10.91
N LEU A 31 4.08 -3.21 10.30
CA LEU A 31 5.28 -4.03 10.57
C LEU A 31 6.07 -3.58 11.80
N ASP A 32 5.68 -2.47 12.42
CA ASP A 32 6.22 -2.01 13.70
C ASP A 32 5.11 -1.35 14.54
N PRO A 33 5.34 -1.11 15.85
CA PRO A 33 4.33 -0.54 16.74
C PRO A 33 3.79 0.82 16.31
N HIS A 34 4.60 1.65 15.65
CA HIS A 34 4.20 2.98 15.19
C HIS A 34 3.28 2.87 13.98
N ARG A 35 3.67 2.09 12.97
CA ARG A 35 2.85 1.82 11.78
C ARG A 35 1.57 1.06 12.12
N ARG A 36 1.60 0.20 13.14
CA ARG A 36 0.41 -0.47 13.68
C ARG A 36 -0.59 0.55 14.25
N ALA A 37 -0.13 1.46 15.10
CA ALA A 37 -0.99 2.50 15.66
C ALA A 37 -1.58 3.42 14.56
N GLU A 38 -0.80 3.73 13.51
CA GLU A 38 -1.30 4.47 12.35
C GLU A 38 -2.45 3.73 11.63
N LEU A 39 -2.34 2.41 11.45
CA LEU A 39 -3.39 1.59 10.85
C LEU A 39 -4.63 1.47 11.74
N GLU A 40 -4.47 1.29 13.06
CA GLU A 40 -5.57 1.24 14.02
C GLU A 40 -6.42 2.52 13.97
N VAL A 41 -5.76 3.69 13.87
CA VAL A 41 -6.45 4.99 13.68
C VAL A 41 -7.19 5.03 12.34
N ASN A 42 -6.57 4.54 11.25
CA ASN A 42 -7.25 4.50 9.94
C ASN A 42 -8.49 3.60 9.97
N ILE A 43 -8.43 2.44 10.63
CA ILE A 43 -9.57 1.52 10.76
C ILE A 43 -10.69 2.16 11.60
N ALA A 44 -10.36 2.79 12.73
CA ALA A 44 -11.32 3.53 13.52
C ALA A 44 -11.99 4.64 12.69
N LEU A 45 -11.21 5.39 11.91
CA LEU A 45 -11.73 6.43 11.03
C LEU A 45 -12.70 5.87 9.97
N VAL A 46 -12.38 4.71 9.37
CA VAL A 46 -13.28 4.03 8.41
C VAL A 46 -14.58 3.59 9.09
N ALA A 47 -14.48 3.01 10.28
CA ALA A 47 -15.62 2.49 11.04
C ALA A 47 -16.57 3.61 11.52
N GLU A 48 -16.03 4.76 11.92
CA GLU A 48 -16.80 5.89 12.46
C GLU A 48 -17.34 6.84 11.37
N ALA A 49 -16.76 6.83 10.16
CA ALA A 49 -17.16 7.72 9.07
C ALA A 49 -18.66 7.69 8.70
N PRO A 50 -19.39 6.56 8.77
CA PRO A 50 -20.84 6.55 8.54
C PRO A 50 -21.63 7.40 9.56
N ALA A 51 -21.13 7.54 10.78
CA ALA A 51 -21.77 8.31 11.85
C ALA A 51 -21.32 9.78 11.89
N LEU A 52 -20.13 10.08 11.36
CA LEU A 52 -19.49 11.39 11.40
C LEU A 52 -19.15 11.90 9.98
N PRO A 53 -20.02 12.70 9.35
CA PRO A 53 -19.84 13.18 7.98
C PRO A 53 -18.50 13.89 7.73
N GLU A 54 -17.94 14.56 8.73
CA GLU A 54 -16.64 15.22 8.67
C GLU A 54 -15.48 14.23 8.42
N LEU A 55 -15.60 12.98 8.90
CA LEU A 55 -14.59 11.94 8.71
C LEU A 55 -14.65 11.32 7.30
N VAL A 56 -15.80 11.38 6.62
CA VAL A 56 -15.98 10.85 5.26
C VAL A 56 -14.99 11.49 4.29
N THR A 57 -14.81 12.81 4.37
CA THR A 57 -13.89 13.54 3.49
C THR A 57 -12.44 13.10 3.75
N ILE A 58 -12.05 12.95 5.02
CA ILE A 58 -10.70 12.52 5.40
C ILE A 58 -10.44 11.09 4.92
N ARG A 59 -11.41 10.18 5.13
CA ARG A 59 -11.36 8.79 4.67
C ARG A 59 -11.20 8.71 3.16
N ASN A 60 -12.05 9.43 2.42
CA ASN A 60 -12.07 9.40 0.96
C ASN A 60 -10.75 9.94 0.40
N HIS A 61 -10.22 11.02 0.97
CA HIS A 61 -8.92 11.55 0.59
C HIS A 61 -7.80 10.54 0.81
N ALA A 62 -7.76 9.90 1.98
CA ALA A 62 -6.78 8.85 2.28
C ALA A 62 -6.88 7.67 1.29
N TYR A 63 -8.08 7.19 0.99
CA TYR A 63 -8.34 6.13 0.02
C TYR A 63 -7.88 6.50 -1.40
N GLN A 64 -8.17 7.74 -1.83
CA GLN A 64 -7.73 8.25 -3.14
C GLN A 64 -6.21 8.35 -3.24
N GLN A 65 -5.54 8.86 -2.19
CA GLN A 65 -4.08 8.96 -2.16
C GLN A 65 -3.41 7.59 -2.25
N LEU A 66 -3.94 6.58 -1.54
CA LEU A 66 -3.41 5.22 -1.61
C LEU A 66 -3.61 4.59 -2.99
N GLY A 67 -4.80 4.75 -3.59
CA GLY A 67 -5.06 4.28 -4.95
C GLY A 67 -4.17 4.94 -6.01
N GLU A 68 -3.96 6.25 -5.91
CA GLU A 68 -3.04 6.98 -6.78
C GLU A 68 -1.59 6.54 -6.57
N GLY A 69 -1.16 6.30 -5.33
CA GLY A 69 0.14 5.72 -5.01
C GLY A 69 0.35 4.35 -5.64
N CYS A 70 -0.63 3.44 -5.53
CA CYS A 70 -0.59 2.14 -6.19
C CYS A 70 -0.48 2.27 -7.70
N THR A 71 -1.20 3.23 -8.31
CA THR A 71 -1.14 3.46 -9.75
C THR A 71 0.25 3.89 -10.20
N ARG A 72 0.89 4.81 -9.47
CA ARG A 72 2.27 5.24 -9.76
C ARG A 72 3.30 4.12 -9.61
N LEU A 73 3.12 3.24 -8.63
CA LEU A 73 3.98 2.07 -8.47
C LEU A 73 3.85 1.10 -9.65
N VAL A 74 2.63 0.86 -10.14
CA VAL A 74 2.41 0.02 -11.32
C VAL A 74 3.00 0.66 -12.58
N GLU A 75 2.81 1.96 -12.79
CA GLU A 75 3.44 2.72 -13.89
C GLU A 75 4.97 2.59 -13.84
N LEU A 76 5.56 2.72 -12.65
CA LEU A 76 7.00 2.55 -12.42
C LEU A 76 7.48 1.14 -12.76
N LEU A 77 6.80 0.11 -12.26
CA LEU A 77 7.20 -1.30 -12.42
C LEU A 77 7.07 -1.78 -13.86
N THR A 78 6.05 -1.29 -14.56
CA THR A 78 5.79 -1.70 -15.95
C THR A 78 6.53 -0.83 -16.97
N GLY A 79 6.92 0.39 -16.60
CA GLY A 79 7.45 1.39 -17.53
C GLY A 79 6.40 1.89 -18.54
N ARG A 80 5.11 1.67 -18.27
CA ARG A 80 4.00 2.00 -19.18
C ARG A 80 3.17 3.18 -18.66
N PRO A 81 2.59 4.00 -19.56
CA PRO A 81 1.67 5.05 -19.17
C PRO A 81 0.33 4.49 -18.69
N ARG A 82 -0.42 5.31 -17.96
CA ARG A 82 -1.75 4.98 -17.45
C ARG A 82 -2.72 4.58 -18.57
N ASP A 83 -3.25 3.37 -18.49
CA ASP A 83 -4.36 2.84 -19.29
C ASP A 83 -5.29 1.98 -18.40
N GLU A 84 -6.33 1.37 -18.98
CA GLU A 84 -7.28 0.54 -18.22
C GLU A 84 -6.61 -0.68 -17.56
N HIS A 85 -5.57 -1.25 -18.19
CA HIS A 85 -4.82 -2.38 -17.65
C HIS A 85 -4.02 -1.95 -16.43
N ILE A 86 -3.28 -0.85 -16.52
CA ILE A 86 -2.52 -0.27 -15.39
C ILE A 86 -3.46 0.07 -14.22
N LEU A 87 -4.63 0.65 -14.49
CA LEU A 87 -5.63 0.94 -13.47
C LEU A 87 -6.23 -0.32 -12.84
N HIS A 88 -6.35 -1.42 -13.60
CA HIS A 88 -6.79 -2.70 -13.06
C HIS A 88 -5.74 -3.31 -12.13
N GLN A 89 -4.47 -3.33 -12.56
CA GLN A 89 -3.34 -3.80 -11.74
C GLN A 89 -3.19 -2.97 -10.46
N ALA A 90 -3.36 -1.64 -10.55
CA ALA A 90 -3.30 -0.75 -9.38
C ALA A 90 -4.41 -1.05 -8.36
N ARG A 91 -5.64 -1.32 -8.82
CA ARG A 91 -6.76 -1.74 -7.95
C ARG A 91 -6.48 -3.08 -7.28
N ARG A 92 -5.90 -4.02 -8.02
CA ARG A 92 -5.49 -5.32 -7.48
C ARG A 92 -4.41 -5.16 -6.40
N LEU A 93 -3.38 -4.35 -6.65
CA LEU A 93 -2.32 -4.06 -5.68
C LEU A 93 -2.87 -3.39 -4.41
N HIS A 94 -3.76 -2.41 -4.56
CA HIS A 94 -4.42 -1.74 -3.43
C HIS A 94 -5.21 -2.74 -2.58
N ALA A 95 -6.04 -3.57 -3.21
CA ALA A 95 -6.83 -4.59 -2.50
C ALA A 95 -5.94 -5.62 -1.77
N LEU A 96 -4.82 -6.01 -2.38
CA LEU A 96 -3.85 -6.89 -1.73
C LEU A 96 -3.24 -6.24 -0.49
N ILE A 97 -2.81 -4.98 -0.59
CA ILE A 97 -2.22 -4.23 0.52
C ILE A 97 -3.22 -4.07 1.67
N ASP A 98 -4.47 -3.73 1.39
CA ASP A 98 -5.52 -3.62 2.41
C ASP A 98 -5.75 -4.97 3.12
N GLY A 99 -5.80 -6.07 2.36
CA GLY A 99 -5.94 -7.41 2.89
C GLY A 99 -4.77 -7.79 3.80
N LEU A 100 -3.54 -7.60 3.34
CA LEU A 100 -2.33 -7.88 4.11
C LEU A 100 -2.26 -7.03 5.38
N ALA A 101 -2.56 -5.72 5.28
CA ALA A 101 -2.58 -4.82 6.43
C ALA A 101 -3.57 -5.31 7.50
N LEU A 102 -4.77 -5.75 7.10
CA LEU A 102 -5.77 -6.26 8.03
C LEU A 102 -5.34 -7.59 8.66
N HIS A 103 -4.80 -8.53 7.88
CA HIS A 103 -4.29 -9.80 8.40
C HIS A 103 -3.14 -9.58 9.39
N LEU A 104 -2.17 -8.74 9.06
CA LEU A 104 -1.06 -8.38 9.95
C LEU A 104 -1.54 -7.64 11.21
N LEU A 105 -2.63 -6.87 11.12
CA LEU A 105 -3.21 -6.24 12.30
C LEU A 105 -3.85 -7.27 13.26
N MET A 106 -4.50 -8.30 12.71
CA MET A 106 -5.16 -9.35 13.49
C MET A 106 -4.19 -10.43 14.01
N GLN A 107 -2.98 -10.51 13.46
CA GLN A 107 -1.96 -11.47 13.87
C GLN A 107 -1.53 -11.25 15.33
N PHE A 108 -1.07 -12.32 15.99
CA PHE A 108 -0.49 -12.17 17.32
C PHE A 108 0.86 -11.45 17.23
N PRO A 109 1.20 -10.56 18.18
CA PRO A 109 2.48 -9.83 18.14
C PRO A 109 3.75 -10.70 18.11
N SER A 110 3.63 -11.97 18.48
CA SER A 110 4.73 -12.95 18.45
C SER A 110 4.93 -13.64 17.09
N GLU A 111 3.99 -13.48 16.16
CA GLU A 111 4.06 -14.07 14.82
C GLU A 111 4.94 -13.19 13.91
N ASP A 112 5.73 -13.83 13.05
CA ASP A 112 6.50 -13.09 12.06
C ASP A 112 5.63 -12.61 10.90
N SER A 113 6.07 -11.54 10.24
CA SER A 113 5.38 -10.94 9.10
C SER A 113 6.08 -11.23 7.76
N VAL A 114 6.98 -12.23 7.73
CA VAL A 114 7.80 -12.55 6.55
C VAL A 114 6.89 -13.00 5.40
N TRP A 115 5.87 -13.81 5.70
CA TRP A 115 4.91 -14.29 4.72
C TRP A 115 4.23 -13.15 3.93
N ALA A 116 3.90 -12.03 4.59
CA ALA A 116 3.23 -10.90 3.93
C ALA A 116 4.19 -10.15 3.00
N ILE A 117 5.47 -10.06 3.39
CA ILE A 117 6.52 -9.45 2.57
C ILE A 117 6.78 -10.31 1.34
N GLU A 118 6.80 -11.65 1.47
CA GLU A 118 6.97 -12.56 0.33
C GLU A 118 5.79 -12.48 -0.65
N ILE A 119 4.54 -12.44 -0.16
CA ILE A 119 3.36 -12.21 -1.02
C ILE A 119 3.49 -10.89 -1.80
N LEU A 120 3.97 -9.82 -1.17
CA LEU A 120 4.21 -8.57 -1.87
C LEU A 120 5.33 -8.68 -2.91
N ARG A 121 6.45 -9.33 -2.58
CA ARG A 121 7.54 -9.54 -3.56
C ARG A 121 7.04 -10.28 -4.79
N GLU A 122 6.26 -11.33 -4.60
CA GLU A 122 5.67 -12.12 -5.69
C GLU A 122 4.72 -11.27 -6.55
N GLU A 123 3.85 -10.47 -5.94
CA GLU A 123 2.93 -9.61 -6.70
C GLU A 123 3.68 -8.51 -7.48
N LEU A 124 4.71 -7.90 -6.88
CA LEU A 124 5.53 -6.90 -7.56
C LEU A 124 6.31 -7.51 -8.74
N ALA A 125 6.84 -8.72 -8.57
CA ALA A 125 7.49 -9.46 -9.66
C ALA A 125 6.50 -9.81 -10.79
N ARG A 126 5.27 -10.23 -10.44
CA ARG A 126 4.21 -10.48 -11.42
C ARG A 126 3.92 -9.21 -12.22
N ILE A 127 3.71 -8.06 -11.57
CA ILE A 127 3.43 -6.78 -12.24
C ILE A 127 4.59 -6.38 -13.16
N ALA A 128 5.84 -6.51 -12.71
CA ALA A 128 7.02 -6.17 -13.52
C ALA A 128 7.21 -7.11 -14.72
N SER A 129 6.78 -8.38 -14.62
CA SER A 129 6.90 -9.35 -15.72
C SER A 129 5.89 -9.15 -16.85
N GLU A 130 4.78 -8.43 -16.59
CA GLU A 130 3.75 -8.11 -17.60
C GLU A 130 4.20 -7.09 -18.65
N THR A 131 5.43 -6.56 -18.53
CA THR A 131 6.06 -5.68 -19.54
C THR A 131 6.36 -6.39 -20.87
N SER A 132 6.26 -7.73 -20.93
CA SER A 132 6.69 -8.55 -22.07
C SER A 132 5.58 -8.99 -23.07
N ALA A 133 4.41 -8.36 -23.09
CA ALA A 133 3.33 -8.68 -24.04
C ALA A 133 2.88 -7.47 -24.85
#